data_AF-A0A2J6HQD7-F1
#
_entry.id   AF-A0A2J6HQD7-F1
#
_cell.length_a   1.000
_cell.length_b   1.000
_cell.length_c   1.000
_cell.angle_alpha   90.00
_cell.angle_beta   90.00
_cell.angle_gamma   90.00
#
_symmetry.space_group_name_H-M   'P 1'
#
loop_
_entity.id
_entity.type
_entity.pdbx_description
1 polymer ?
#
loop_
_entity_poly.entity_id
_entity_poly.type
_entity_poly.pdbx_seq_one_letter_code
_entity_poly.pdbx_strand_id
1 'polypeptide(L)'
;MNSTMPINYHISELKEMENLSERTRNVCIADSIPTLYKIVEYYFKYGTFKDLRNCGAKTNTELIRISEKFIGQYNLTPEKIKIDPKFKQFEDFKIFCFNSFNIPTQDIETFRDDFFKNQFPFCKFLIAILQKNMNEREFFIFRQNFNYFTDSSKRTLQSIGDIYDVTRERVRQISQKIPSMMERIIAVFGRELTYIYDHIDYDLETKRDMIIINKKVAEKINQREDIIMTPKFFGTVFASFFDNDYSTFQNFEKTYDHYYLVKNDLFEKFDFSGAYAKMQDLLSVRIEETYPINIDDFLNPFAKTKDEKWIKRAKAVFRQVANEHLEVGISNDKKDFLLARNTLIKLSEHILDILTDVGRPMQLTEIHEELANRTDRVPRNIESLRSSILSLDEVAAIGKTSTYALAEWDNVKTATIKEMVREFLEKNNDPKHINDITEYVIKFRDTTSKNVLSNLKLDRTDTFAFFQKNYIGLVNKNYDKEWIRK
;
A
#
# COMPACT_ATOMS: atom_id res chain seq x y z
N MET A 1 -21.90 -41.10 -8.44
CA MET A 1 -21.05 -42.22 -7.96
C MET A 1 -21.79 -42.90 -6.83
N ASN A 2 -22.14 -44.18 -6.96
CA ASN A 2 -22.67 -44.94 -5.81
C ASN A 2 -21.52 -45.11 -4.81
N SER A 3 -21.52 -44.27 -3.77
CA SER A 3 -20.57 -44.41 -2.67
C SER A 3 -20.70 -45.79 -2.05
N THR A 4 -19.60 -46.51 -1.91
CA THR A 4 -19.55 -47.84 -1.29
C THR A 4 -19.78 -47.82 0.22
N MET A 5 -19.81 -46.62 0.82
CA MET A 5 -20.07 -46.38 2.23
C MET A 5 -21.04 -45.19 2.41
N PRO A 6 -21.97 -45.24 3.36
CA PRO A 6 -22.78 -44.08 3.67
C PRO A 6 -21.93 -43.00 4.34
N ILE A 7 -22.33 -41.75 4.18
CA ILE A 7 -21.77 -40.66 4.99
C ILE A 7 -22.14 -40.93 6.45
N ASN A 8 -21.18 -40.78 7.35
CA ASN A 8 -21.39 -40.91 8.80
C ASN A 8 -22.11 -39.68 9.36
N TYR A 9 -23.40 -39.55 9.05
CA TYR A 9 -24.22 -38.41 9.46
C TYR A 9 -24.32 -38.26 10.97
N HIS A 10 -24.42 -37.01 11.44
CA HIS A 10 -24.76 -36.72 12.83
C HIS A 10 -26.25 -37.00 13.07
N ILE A 11 -26.63 -37.38 14.30
CA ILE A 11 -28.00 -37.76 14.64
C ILE A 11 -29.01 -36.62 14.42
N SER A 12 -28.58 -35.37 14.56
CA SER A 12 -29.44 -34.21 14.24
C SER A 12 -29.83 -34.18 12.76
N GLU A 13 -28.92 -34.55 11.86
CA GLU A 13 -29.21 -34.63 10.42
C GLU A 13 -30.08 -35.85 10.11
N LEU A 14 -29.72 -37.02 10.67
CA LEU A 14 -30.52 -38.24 10.51
C LEU A 14 -31.96 -38.03 10.99
N LYS A 15 -32.16 -37.23 12.04
CA LYS A 15 -33.50 -36.88 12.52
C LYS A 15 -34.31 -36.19 11.44
N GLU A 16 -33.74 -35.23 10.73
CA GLU A 16 -34.43 -34.51 9.65
C GLU A 16 -34.62 -35.40 8.42
N MET A 17 -33.58 -36.13 8.01
CA MET A 17 -33.59 -37.00 6.83
C MET A 17 -34.55 -38.19 6.96
N GLU A 18 -34.64 -38.77 8.16
CA GLU A 18 -35.42 -40.00 8.43
C GLU A 18 -36.71 -39.74 9.23
N ASN A 19 -37.03 -38.47 9.48
CA ASN A 19 -38.18 -38.01 10.27
C ASN A 19 -38.24 -38.67 11.66
N LEU A 20 -37.11 -38.65 12.38
CA LEU A 20 -37.00 -39.23 13.73
C LEU A 20 -37.55 -38.27 14.79
N SER A 21 -37.98 -38.82 15.92
CA SER A 21 -38.44 -38.00 17.02
C SER A 21 -37.30 -37.23 17.70
N GLU A 22 -37.61 -36.07 18.28
CA GLU A 22 -36.67 -35.28 19.09
C GLU A 22 -36.09 -36.10 20.25
N ARG A 23 -36.91 -36.99 20.82
CA ARG A 23 -36.49 -37.94 21.86
C ARG A 23 -35.38 -38.87 21.36
N THR A 24 -35.51 -39.41 20.15
CA THR A 24 -34.50 -40.29 19.55
C THR A 24 -33.17 -39.60 19.39
N ARG A 25 -33.17 -38.34 18.91
CA ARG A 25 -31.96 -37.52 18.86
C ARG A 25 -31.31 -37.36 20.25
N ASN A 26 -32.11 -36.98 21.24
CA ASN A 26 -31.62 -36.73 22.59
C ASN A 26 -31.05 -37.99 23.27
N VAL A 27 -31.67 -39.16 23.05
CA VAL A 27 -31.16 -40.45 23.54
C VAL A 27 -29.77 -40.72 22.95
N CYS A 28 -29.60 -40.58 21.64
CA CYS A 28 -28.30 -40.86 21.01
C CYS A 28 -27.18 -39.93 21.50
N ILE A 29 -27.49 -38.66 21.72
CA ILE A 29 -26.53 -37.69 22.26
C ILE A 29 -26.18 -38.03 23.72
N ALA A 30 -27.19 -38.30 24.56
CA ALA A 30 -27.00 -38.60 25.98
C ALA A 30 -26.18 -39.87 26.23
N ASP A 31 -26.34 -40.88 25.37
CA ASP A 31 -25.63 -42.15 25.46
C ASP A 31 -24.37 -42.21 24.55
N SER A 32 -23.87 -41.06 24.09
CA SER A 32 -22.59 -40.96 23.35
C SER A 32 -22.52 -41.75 22.02
N ILE A 33 -23.67 -41.99 21.40
CA ILE A 33 -23.80 -42.58 20.05
C ILE A 33 -24.36 -41.59 19.00
N PRO A 34 -23.82 -40.35 18.88
CA PRO A 34 -24.45 -39.29 18.11
C PRO A 34 -24.29 -39.41 16.58
N THR A 35 -23.78 -40.52 16.04
CA THR A 35 -23.49 -40.65 14.60
C THR A 35 -24.07 -41.94 14.02
N LEU A 36 -24.33 -41.96 12.71
CA LEU A 36 -24.81 -43.15 12.01
C LEU A 36 -23.97 -44.38 12.32
N TYR A 37 -22.64 -44.24 12.24
CA TYR A 37 -21.74 -45.36 12.44
C TYR A 37 -21.81 -45.91 13.86
N LYS A 38 -21.89 -45.05 14.88
CA LYS A 38 -22.04 -45.47 16.29
C LYS A 38 -23.40 -46.12 16.55
N ILE A 39 -24.47 -45.62 15.93
CA ILE A 39 -25.81 -46.20 16.06
C ILE A 39 -25.82 -47.61 15.47
N VAL A 40 -25.28 -47.77 14.26
CA VAL A 40 -25.21 -49.05 13.56
C VAL A 40 -24.27 -50.01 14.30
N GLU A 41 -23.13 -49.54 14.82
CA GLU A 41 -22.22 -50.34 15.65
C GLU A 41 -22.93 -50.86 16.92
N TYR A 42 -23.70 -50.01 17.60
CA TYR A 42 -24.51 -50.41 18.75
C TYR A 42 -25.54 -51.47 18.37
N TYR A 43 -26.23 -51.29 17.23
CA TYR A 43 -27.19 -52.28 16.72
C TYR A 43 -26.53 -53.63 16.41
N PHE A 44 -25.35 -53.65 15.77
CA PHE A 44 -24.62 -54.91 15.54
C PHE A 44 -24.28 -55.64 16.83
N LYS A 45 -24.01 -54.91 17.92
CA LYS A 45 -23.62 -55.50 19.21
C LYS A 45 -24.80 -56.02 20.02
N TYR A 46 -25.95 -55.33 19.99
CA TYR A 46 -27.06 -55.60 20.91
C TYR A 46 -28.38 -55.98 20.21
N GLY A 47 -28.58 -55.62 18.94
CA GLY A 47 -29.81 -55.84 18.18
C GLY A 47 -31.03 -55.01 18.66
N THR A 48 -30.88 -54.26 19.75
CA THR A 48 -31.91 -53.44 20.39
C THR A 48 -31.25 -52.22 21.02
N PHE A 49 -32.00 -51.14 21.24
CA PHE A 49 -31.57 -49.90 21.88
C PHE A 49 -32.26 -49.66 23.22
N LYS A 50 -33.05 -50.63 23.72
CA LYS A 50 -33.82 -50.49 24.99
C LYS A 50 -32.94 -50.26 26.22
N ASP A 51 -31.67 -50.65 26.17
CA ASP A 51 -30.72 -50.47 27.27
C ASP A 51 -30.18 -49.04 27.34
N LEU A 52 -30.44 -48.21 26.33
CA LEU A 52 -30.09 -46.79 26.34
C LEU A 52 -30.99 -46.00 27.28
N ARG A 53 -30.42 -44.98 27.92
CA ARG A 53 -31.14 -44.18 28.90
C ARG A 53 -32.29 -43.43 28.23
N ASN A 54 -33.48 -43.50 28.83
CA ASN A 54 -34.70 -42.86 28.31
C ASN A 54 -35.17 -43.36 26.92
N CYS A 55 -34.71 -44.54 26.48
CA CYS A 55 -35.13 -45.14 25.23
C CYS A 55 -36.50 -45.85 25.36
N GLY A 56 -37.56 -45.16 24.94
CA GLY A 56 -38.91 -45.74 24.86
C GLY A 56 -39.10 -46.63 23.63
N ALA A 57 -40.22 -47.38 23.59
CA ALA A 57 -40.54 -48.31 22.50
C ALA A 57 -40.45 -47.66 21.10
N LYS A 58 -41.01 -46.46 20.95
CA LYS A 58 -40.95 -45.70 19.68
C LYS A 58 -39.51 -45.37 19.27
N THR A 59 -38.68 -44.89 20.18
CA THR A 59 -37.26 -44.57 19.91
C THR A 59 -36.47 -45.81 19.52
N ASN A 60 -36.69 -46.92 20.23
CA ASN A 60 -36.08 -48.20 19.87
C ASN A 60 -36.45 -48.64 18.45
N THR A 61 -37.74 -48.57 18.07
CA THR A 61 -38.19 -48.92 16.72
C THR A 61 -37.61 -47.98 15.66
N GLU A 62 -37.55 -46.68 15.94
CA GLU A 62 -36.93 -45.69 15.04
C GLU A 62 -35.45 -46.02 14.78
N LEU A 63 -34.67 -46.33 15.81
CA LEU A 63 -33.23 -46.64 15.69
C LEU A 63 -32.96 -47.99 15.02
N ILE A 64 -33.76 -49.01 15.28
CA ILE A 64 -33.67 -50.31 14.58
C ILE A 64 -33.95 -50.10 13.08
N ARG A 65 -35.04 -49.39 12.76
CA ARG A 65 -35.45 -49.14 11.37
C ARG A 65 -34.35 -48.44 10.57
N ILE A 66 -33.71 -47.40 11.12
CA ILE A 66 -32.61 -46.74 10.41
C ILE A 66 -31.39 -47.65 10.28
N SER A 67 -31.06 -48.42 11.32
CA SER A 67 -29.92 -49.34 11.28
C SER A 67 -30.09 -50.36 10.17
N GLU A 68 -31.24 -51.04 10.12
CA GLU A 68 -31.58 -52.02 9.09
C GLU A 68 -31.57 -51.40 7.68
N LYS A 69 -32.12 -50.19 7.53
CA LYS A 69 -32.12 -49.43 6.27
C LYS A 69 -30.69 -49.22 5.74
N PHE A 70 -29.82 -48.63 6.55
CA PHE A 70 -28.45 -48.30 6.12
C PHE A 70 -27.57 -49.54 5.96
N ILE A 71 -27.76 -50.57 6.80
CA ILE A 71 -27.07 -51.86 6.67
C ILE A 71 -27.43 -52.49 5.32
N GLY A 72 -28.73 -52.59 4.99
CA GLY A 72 -29.18 -53.20 3.75
C GLY A 72 -28.79 -52.41 2.51
N GLN A 73 -28.91 -51.08 2.55
CA GLN A 73 -28.60 -50.22 1.40
C GLN A 73 -27.11 -50.22 1.02
N TYR A 74 -26.21 -50.31 2.00
CA TYR A 74 -24.75 -50.20 1.78
C TYR A 74 -23.98 -51.50 2.04
N ASN A 75 -24.67 -52.60 2.35
CA ASN A 75 -24.07 -53.87 2.76
C ASN A 75 -23.02 -53.66 3.87
N LEU A 76 -23.40 -52.97 4.95
CA LEU A 76 -22.51 -52.66 6.06
C LEU A 76 -22.17 -53.92 6.86
N THR A 77 -20.94 -53.99 7.34
CA THR A 77 -20.46 -55.01 8.29
C THR A 77 -19.76 -54.33 9.45
N PRO A 78 -19.61 -54.98 10.62
CA PRO A 78 -18.86 -54.42 11.75
C PRO A 78 -17.48 -53.87 11.38
N GLU A 79 -16.78 -54.51 10.44
CA GLU A 79 -15.47 -54.08 9.95
C GLU A 79 -15.55 -52.81 9.11
N LYS A 80 -16.57 -52.67 8.26
CA LYS A 80 -16.74 -51.49 7.39
C LYS A 80 -17.04 -50.21 8.16
N ILE A 81 -17.69 -50.32 9.32
CA ILE A 81 -18.18 -49.17 10.09
C ILE A 81 -17.11 -48.65 11.06
N LYS A 82 -16.10 -49.49 11.36
CA LYS A 82 -14.93 -49.06 12.11
C LYS A 82 -14.20 -47.99 11.32
N ILE A 83 -14.14 -46.79 11.91
CA ILE A 83 -13.38 -45.67 11.37
C ILE A 83 -11.90 -46.01 11.51
N ASP A 84 -11.20 -46.17 10.39
CA ASP A 84 -9.75 -46.28 10.36
C ASP A 84 -9.15 -45.07 11.11
N PRO A 85 -8.21 -45.25 12.05
CA PRO A 85 -7.57 -44.15 12.76
C PRO A 85 -7.09 -43.00 11.88
N LYS A 86 -6.68 -43.28 10.63
CA LYS A 86 -6.27 -42.24 9.67
C LYS A 86 -7.40 -41.31 9.23
N PHE A 87 -8.65 -41.79 9.25
CA PHE A 87 -9.83 -41.02 8.85
C PHE A 87 -10.53 -40.35 10.02
N LYS A 88 -10.21 -40.74 11.26
CA LYS A 88 -10.86 -40.24 12.46
C LYS A 88 -10.85 -38.72 12.55
N GLN A 89 -9.72 -38.09 12.22
CA GLN A 89 -9.59 -36.63 12.27
C GLN A 89 -10.58 -35.91 11.34
N PHE A 90 -10.78 -36.42 10.12
CA PHE A 90 -11.76 -35.86 9.19
C PHE A 90 -13.20 -36.12 9.64
N GLU A 91 -13.49 -37.29 10.21
CA GLU A 91 -14.82 -37.58 10.78
C GLU A 91 -15.16 -36.65 11.95
N ASP A 92 -14.20 -36.42 12.84
CA ASP A 92 -14.33 -35.46 13.95
C ASP A 92 -14.50 -34.02 13.41
N PHE A 93 -13.74 -33.63 12.38
CA PHE A 93 -13.87 -32.34 11.68
C PHE A 93 -15.29 -32.12 11.14
N LYS A 94 -15.88 -33.12 10.47
CA LYS A 94 -17.24 -33.02 9.93
C LYS A 94 -18.28 -32.76 11.01
N ILE A 95 -18.25 -33.58 12.07
CA ILE A 95 -19.19 -33.46 13.19
C ILE A 95 -19.03 -32.10 13.86
N PHE A 96 -17.78 -31.64 13.99
CA PHE A 96 -17.48 -30.32 14.51
C PHE A 96 -18.11 -29.22 13.65
N CYS A 97 -17.91 -29.24 12.34
CA CYS A 97 -18.47 -28.25 11.43
C CYS A 97 -20.01 -28.21 11.48
N PHE A 98 -20.65 -29.38 11.62
CA PHE A 98 -22.08 -29.45 11.82
C PHE A 98 -22.50 -28.78 13.13
N ASN A 99 -21.86 -29.14 14.26
CA ASN A 99 -22.24 -28.61 15.57
C ASN A 99 -21.93 -27.11 15.74
N SER A 100 -20.80 -26.65 15.21
CA SER A 100 -20.30 -25.29 15.42
C SER A 100 -20.83 -24.29 14.40
N PHE A 101 -21.10 -24.74 13.17
CA PHE A 101 -21.47 -23.85 12.05
C PHE A 101 -22.75 -24.25 11.33
N ASN A 102 -23.41 -25.34 11.75
CA ASN A 102 -24.60 -25.90 11.10
C ASN A 102 -24.37 -26.22 9.60
N ILE A 103 -23.16 -26.67 9.25
CA ILE A 103 -22.86 -27.13 7.90
C ILE A 103 -23.17 -28.62 7.78
N PRO A 104 -24.01 -29.05 6.83
CA PRO A 104 -24.30 -30.46 6.60
C PRO A 104 -23.03 -31.30 6.42
N THR A 105 -23.01 -32.48 7.03
CA THR A 105 -21.91 -33.45 6.92
C THR A 105 -21.65 -33.83 5.46
N GLN A 106 -22.70 -33.85 4.63
CA GLN A 106 -22.58 -34.08 3.19
C GLN A 106 -21.79 -32.99 2.46
N ASP A 107 -21.94 -31.73 2.85
CA ASP A 107 -21.19 -30.62 2.25
C ASP A 107 -19.71 -30.75 2.62
N ILE A 108 -19.40 -31.12 3.87
CA ILE A 108 -18.01 -31.32 4.29
C ILE A 108 -17.36 -32.52 3.61
N GLU A 109 -18.12 -33.60 3.37
CA GLU A 109 -17.62 -34.80 2.69
C GLU A 109 -17.00 -34.48 1.32
N THR A 110 -17.45 -33.40 0.65
CA THR A 110 -16.88 -32.95 -0.63
C THR A 110 -15.41 -32.52 -0.53
N PHE A 111 -14.92 -32.14 0.65
CA PHE A 111 -13.54 -31.75 0.90
C PHE A 111 -12.65 -32.90 1.37
N ARG A 112 -13.17 -34.14 1.45
CA ARG A 112 -12.43 -35.28 2.00
C ARG A 112 -11.08 -35.51 1.32
N ASP A 113 -11.08 -35.54 0.00
CA ASP A 113 -9.86 -35.83 -0.76
C ASP A 113 -8.81 -34.72 -0.62
N ASP A 114 -9.25 -33.46 -0.62
CA ASP A 114 -8.36 -32.30 -0.45
C ASP A 114 -7.78 -32.26 0.97
N PHE A 115 -8.57 -32.62 1.98
CA PHE A 115 -8.12 -32.75 3.36
C PHE A 115 -6.94 -33.74 3.45
N PHE A 116 -7.10 -34.96 2.94
CA PHE A 116 -6.03 -35.98 3.01
C PHE A 116 -4.83 -35.73 2.08
N LYS A 117 -4.97 -34.82 1.11
CA LYS A 117 -3.85 -34.36 0.28
C LYS A 117 -3.10 -33.18 0.90
N ASN A 118 -3.49 -32.72 2.08
CA ASN A 118 -3.01 -31.47 2.70
C ASN A 118 -3.24 -30.25 1.80
N GLN A 119 -4.37 -30.25 1.11
CA GLN A 119 -4.78 -29.19 0.19
C GLN A 119 -6.16 -28.62 0.53
N PHE A 120 -6.57 -28.71 1.79
CA PHE A 120 -7.88 -28.27 2.23
C PHE A 120 -8.14 -26.80 1.84
N PRO A 121 -9.20 -26.50 1.08
CA PRO A 121 -9.44 -25.16 0.56
C PRO A 121 -10.09 -24.26 1.63
N PHE A 122 -9.30 -23.88 2.63
CA PHE A 122 -9.81 -23.22 3.84
C PHE A 122 -10.48 -21.88 3.55
N CYS A 123 -9.98 -21.07 2.60
CA CYS A 123 -10.61 -19.77 2.33
C CYS A 123 -11.99 -19.94 1.66
N LYS A 124 -12.15 -20.85 0.70
CA LYS A 124 -13.42 -21.25 0.09
C LYS A 124 -14.38 -21.79 1.14
N PHE A 125 -13.88 -22.65 2.01
CA PHE A 125 -14.67 -23.21 3.10
C PHE A 125 -15.17 -22.12 4.06
N LEU A 126 -14.30 -21.19 4.44
CA LEU A 126 -14.66 -20.03 5.27
C LEU A 126 -15.74 -19.16 4.60
N ILE A 127 -15.64 -18.91 3.29
CA ILE A 127 -16.65 -18.15 2.55
C ILE A 127 -18.01 -18.86 2.59
N ALA A 128 -18.03 -20.19 2.44
CA ALA A 128 -19.25 -20.98 2.54
C ALA A 128 -19.87 -20.89 3.95
N ILE A 129 -19.04 -20.93 5.01
CA ILE A 129 -19.51 -20.70 6.39
C ILE A 129 -20.14 -19.32 6.52
N LEU A 130 -19.45 -18.27 6.04
CA LEU A 130 -19.94 -16.90 6.13
C LEU A 130 -21.26 -16.72 5.37
N GLN A 131 -21.39 -17.30 4.17
CA GLN A 131 -22.63 -17.29 3.38
C GLN A 131 -23.80 -17.95 4.11
N LYS A 132 -23.57 -19.06 4.83
CA LYS A 132 -24.61 -19.77 5.59
C LYS A 132 -25.01 -19.03 6.88
N ASN A 133 -24.08 -18.29 7.48
CA ASN A 133 -24.28 -17.58 8.74
C ASN A 133 -24.73 -16.13 8.57
N MET A 134 -24.68 -15.59 7.36
CA MET A 134 -25.18 -14.25 7.02
C MET A 134 -26.53 -14.33 6.30
N ASN A 135 -27.45 -13.43 6.62
CA ASN A 135 -28.61 -13.22 5.76
C ASN A 135 -28.22 -12.52 4.44
N GLU A 136 -29.13 -12.50 3.46
CA GLU A 136 -28.89 -11.93 2.14
C GLU A 136 -28.32 -10.49 2.19
N ARG A 137 -28.85 -9.66 3.08
CA ARG A 137 -28.44 -8.27 3.24
C ARG A 137 -27.07 -8.14 3.90
N GLU A 138 -26.78 -8.94 4.91
CA GLU A 138 -25.45 -9.02 5.53
C GLU A 138 -24.41 -9.46 4.52
N PHE A 139 -24.70 -10.50 3.73
CA PHE A 139 -23.80 -11.01 2.72
C PHE A 139 -23.57 -9.99 1.59
N PHE A 140 -24.61 -9.25 1.19
CA PHE A 140 -24.46 -8.14 0.25
C PHE A 140 -23.54 -7.03 0.80
N ILE A 141 -23.73 -6.63 2.06
CA ILE A 141 -22.87 -5.63 2.72
C ILE A 141 -21.43 -6.15 2.82
N PHE A 142 -21.22 -7.41 3.19
CA PHE A 142 -19.92 -8.07 3.20
C PHE A 142 -19.23 -7.97 1.83
N ARG A 143 -19.96 -8.30 0.74
CA ARG A 143 -19.42 -8.26 -0.62
C ARG A 143 -19.13 -6.86 -1.14
N GLN A 144 -19.91 -5.85 -0.74
CA GLN A 144 -19.87 -4.52 -1.36
C GLN A 144 -19.20 -3.45 -0.50
N ASN A 145 -19.05 -3.61 0.83
CA ASN A 145 -18.56 -2.53 1.70
C ASN A 145 -17.09 -2.69 2.13
N PHE A 146 -16.54 -3.91 2.08
CA PHE A 146 -15.23 -4.22 2.68
C PHE A 146 -14.04 -4.25 1.72
N ASN A 147 -14.29 -4.28 0.41
CA ASN A 147 -13.27 -4.47 -0.64
C ASN A 147 -12.56 -5.84 -0.55
N TYR A 148 -13.32 -6.90 -0.25
CA TYR A 148 -12.81 -8.27 -0.16
C TYR A 148 -12.87 -9.03 -1.48
N PHE A 149 -13.68 -8.60 -2.44
CA PHE A 149 -13.87 -9.28 -3.71
C PHE A 149 -13.23 -8.51 -4.85
N THR A 150 -12.64 -9.22 -5.81
CA THR A 150 -11.98 -8.60 -6.97
C THR A 150 -12.97 -8.14 -8.04
N ASP A 151 -14.16 -8.74 -8.07
CA ASP A 151 -15.22 -8.48 -9.05
C ASP A 151 -16.24 -7.43 -8.59
N SER A 152 -16.08 -6.87 -7.38
CA SER A 152 -16.98 -5.87 -6.82
C SER A 152 -16.27 -4.54 -6.60
N SER A 153 -16.95 -3.45 -6.97
CA SER A 153 -16.51 -2.11 -6.61
C SER A 153 -17.04 -1.74 -5.22
N LYS A 154 -16.18 -1.28 -4.31
CA LYS A 154 -16.59 -0.84 -2.97
C LYS A 154 -17.70 0.22 -3.06
N ARG A 155 -18.85 -0.07 -2.45
CA ARG A 155 -20.00 0.82 -2.31
C ARG A 155 -19.99 1.56 -0.98
N THR A 156 -20.49 2.79 -0.99
CA THR A 156 -20.68 3.59 0.22
C THR A 156 -21.86 3.07 1.02
N LEU A 157 -21.86 3.28 2.33
CA LEU A 157 -22.99 2.92 3.20
C LEU A 157 -24.31 3.56 2.76
N GLN A 158 -24.25 4.78 2.19
CA GLN A 158 -25.41 5.46 1.64
C GLN A 158 -25.96 4.71 0.42
N SER A 159 -25.11 4.40 -0.56
CA SER A 159 -25.54 3.69 -1.77
C SER A 159 -26.12 2.30 -1.50
N ILE A 160 -25.66 1.63 -0.43
CA ILE A 160 -26.24 0.37 0.02
C ILE A 160 -27.60 0.61 0.72
N GLY A 161 -27.72 1.70 1.47
CA GLY A 161 -28.97 2.12 2.10
C GLY A 161 -30.07 2.37 1.09
N ASP A 162 -29.73 3.05 -0.01
CA ASP A 162 -30.66 3.36 -1.10
C ASP A 162 -31.19 2.09 -1.80
N ILE A 163 -30.37 1.03 -1.92
CA ILE A 163 -30.77 -0.26 -2.53
C ILE A 163 -31.80 -1.02 -1.67
N TYR A 164 -31.63 -0.97 -0.34
CA TYR A 164 -32.47 -1.72 0.60
C TYR A 164 -33.55 -0.85 1.26
N ASP A 165 -33.73 0.40 0.81
CA ASP A 165 -34.65 1.39 1.38
C ASP A 165 -34.50 1.56 2.91
N VAL A 166 -33.26 1.80 3.34
CA VAL A 166 -32.85 1.82 4.75
C VAL A 166 -31.82 2.90 5.02
N THR A 167 -31.79 3.41 6.25
CA THR A 167 -30.87 4.49 6.60
C THR A 167 -29.40 4.04 6.52
N ARG A 168 -28.52 4.97 6.16
CA ARG A 168 -27.06 4.81 6.23
C ARG A 168 -26.61 4.26 7.59
N GLU A 169 -27.22 4.74 8.67
CA GLU A 169 -26.92 4.31 10.03
C GLU A 169 -27.28 2.84 10.25
N ARG A 170 -28.41 2.38 9.71
CA ARG A 170 -28.77 0.96 9.78
C ARG A 170 -27.77 0.09 9.02
N VAL A 171 -27.28 0.52 7.86
CA VAL A 171 -26.23 -0.18 7.11
C VAL A 171 -24.92 -0.20 7.91
N ARG A 172 -24.53 0.93 8.53
CA ARG A 172 -23.35 1.03 9.39
C ARG A 172 -23.39 0.02 10.54
N GLN A 173 -24.52 -0.08 11.24
CA GLN A 173 -24.71 -1.02 12.35
C GLN A 173 -24.56 -2.47 11.92
N ILE A 174 -25.05 -2.83 10.72
CA ILE A 174 -24.89 -4.20 10.19
C ILE A 174 -23.43 -4.43 9.79
N SER A 175 -22.82 -3.48 9.08
CA SER A 175 -21.41 -3.55 8.67
C SER A 175 -20.48 -3.78 9.86
N GLN A 176 -20.69 -3.08 10.99
CA GLN A 176 -19.87 -3.26 12.19
C GLN A 176 -19.91 -4.66 12.83
N LYS A 177 -20.95 -5.46 12.57
CA LYS A 177 -21.07 -6.83 13.10
C LYS A 177 -20.33 -7.86 12.27
N ILE A 178 -20.01 -7.55 11.01
CA ILE A 178 -19.42 -8.51 10.07
C ILE A 178 -17.98 -8.88 10.48
N PRO A 179 -17.07 -7.92 10.79
CA PRO A 179 -15.70 -8.26 11.21
C PRO A 179 -15.65 -9.15 12.45
N SER A 180 -16.43 -8.83 13.50
CA SER A 180 -16.45 -9.61 14.74
C SER A 180 -17.03 -11.02 14.54
N MET A 181 -17.98 -11.17 13.62
CA MET A 181 -18.47 -12.48 13.21
C MET A 181 -17.39 -13.30 12.48
N MET A 182 -16.65 -12.68 11.55
CA MET A 182 -15.54 -13.34 10.87
C MET A 182 -14.47 -13.80 11.86
N GLU A 183 -14.03 -12.90 12.74
CA GLU A 183 -13.04 -13.19 13.78
C GLU A 183 -13.49 -14.35 14.68
N ARG A 184 -14.74 -14.33 15.14
CA ARG A 184 -15.30 -15.42 15.95
C ARG A 184 -15.28 -16.76 15.21
N ILE A 185 -15.62 -16.79 13.93
CA ILE A 185 -15.61 -18.01 13.12
C ILE A 185 -14.17 -18.51 12.92
N ILE A 186 -13.24 -17.62 12.59
CA ILE A 186 -11.84 -17.97 12.35
C ILE A 186 -11.15 -18.46 13.64
N ALA A 187 -11.41 -17.79 14.77
CA ALA A 187 -10.84 -18.12 16.07
C ALA A 187 -11.23 -19.52 16.59
N VAL A 188 -12.29 -20.13 16.03
CA VAL A 188 -12.61 -21.53 16.32
C VAL A 188 -11.54 -22.47 15.76
N PHE A 189 -11.02 -22.18 14.57
CA PHE A 189 -9.99 -23.00 13.95
C PHE A 189 -8.66 -22.89 14.70
N GLY A 190 -8.33 -21.71 15.23
CA GLY A 190 -7.13 -21.50 16.03
C GLY A 190 -7.17 -22.08 17.45
N ARG A 191 -8.35 -22.47 17.96
CA ARG A 191 -8.52 -22.98 19.34
C ARG A 191 -8.94 -24.43 19.43
N GLU A 192 -9.86 -24.87 18.56
CA GLU A 192 -10.49 -26.20 18.64
C GLU A 192 -10.08 -27.11 17.49
N LEU A 193 -9.63 -26.54 16.37
CA LEU A 193 -9.21 -27.29 15.18
C LEU A 193 -7.77 -26.98 14.76
N THR A 194 -6.86 -26.82 15.72
CA THR A 194 -5.46 -26.45 15.44
C THR A 194 -4.77 -27.39 14.44
N TYR A 195 -5.15 -28.67 14.40
CA TYR A 195 -4.62 -29.62 13.43
C TYR A 195 -4.94 -29.25 11.97
N ILE A 196 -5.90 -28.36 11.71
CA ILE A 196 -6.24 -27.90 10.36
C ILE A 196 -5.04 -27.21 9.68
N TYR A 197 -4.09 -26.68 10.47
CA TYR A 197 -2.85 -26.09 9.96
C TYR A 197 -2.02 -27.10 9.15
N ASP A 198 -2.05 -28.38 9.54
CA ASP A 198 -1.29 -29.43 8.83
C ASP A 198 -1.90 -29.78 7.47
N HIS A 199 -3.15 -29.38 7.25
CA HIS A 199 -3.94 -29.68 6.04
C HIS A 199 -4.02 -28.50 5.07
N ILE A 200 -3.42 -27.36 5.42
CA ILE A 200 -3.42 -26.12 4.65
C ILE A 200 -1.99 -25.78 4.25
N ASP A 201 -1.73 -25.77 2.95
CA ASP A 201 -0.44 -25.32 2.42
C ASP A 201 -0.65 -24.28 1.32
N TYR A 202 -0.63 -22.99 1.67
CA TYR A 202 -0.69 -21.91 0.69
C TYR A 202 0.70 -21.45 0.20
N ASP A 203 1.78 -22.11 0.62
CA ASP A 203 3.16 -21.68 0.37
C ASP A 203 3.40 -20.22 0.82
N LEU A 204 2.80 -19.86 1.97
CA LEU A 204 3.15 -18.65 2.70
C LEU A 204 4.50 -18.93 3.35
N GLU A 205 5.52 -18.11 3.10
CA GLU A 205 6.89 -18.34 3.57
C GLU A 205 7.05 -18.24 5.12
N THR A 206 6.33 -19.05 5.90
CA THR A 206 6.19 -19.03 7.37
C THR A 206 7.51 -19.21 8.13
N LYS A 207 8.56 -19.66 7.44
CA LYS A 207 9.92 -19.75 8.00
C LYS A 207 10.57 -18.37 8.20
N ARG A 208 10.16 -17.34 7.44
CA ARG A 208 10.67 -15.97 7.58
C ARG A 208 10.09 -15.28 8.83
N ASP A 209 10.62 -14.11 9.15
CA ASP A 209 10.14 -13.29 10.29
C ASP A 209 8.80 -12.61 10.00
N MET A 210 8.35 -12.66 8.76
CA MET A 210 7.14 -12.01 8.30
C MET A 210 6.52 -12.78 7.14
N ILE A 211 5.19 -12.85 7.13
CA ILE A 211 4.37 -13.25 5.99
C ILE A 211 3.87 -11.98 5.29
N ILE A 212 3.92 -11.98 3.96
CA ILE A 212 3.46 -10.86 3.13
C ILE A 212 2.33 -11.37 2.24
N ILE A 213 1.14 -10.82 2.42
CA ILE A 213 -0.01 -11.10 1.57
C ILE A 213 -0.14 -9.95 0.58
N ASN A 214 0.23 -10.21 -0.67
CA ASN A 214 0.15 -9.26 -1.78
C ASN A 214 -0.70 -9.83 -2.92
N LYS A 215 -0.80 -9.08 -4.02
CA LYS A 215 -1.55 -9.49 -5.22
C LYS A 215 -1.13 -10.86 -5.74
N LYS A 216 0.17 -11.16 -5.81
CA LYS A 216 0.69 -12.45 -6.29
C LYS A 216 0.25 -13.62 -5.41
N VAL A 217 0.33 -13.46 -4.09
CA VAL A 217 -0.14 -14.47 -3.13
C VAL A 217 -1.65 -14.66 -3.26
N ALA A 218 -2.41 -13.57 -3.34
CA ALA A 218 -3.87 -13.61 -3.52
C ALA A 218 -4.28 -14.35 -4.80
N GLU A 219 -3.63 -14.07 -5.93
CA GLU A 219 -3.87 -14.73 -7.22
C GLU A 219 -3.61 -16.24 -7.14
N LYS A 220 -2.53 -16.67 -6.48
CA LYS A 220 -2.21 -18.09 -6.29
C LYS A 220 -3.30 -18.82 -5.50
N ILE A 221 -3.78 -18.22 -4.40
CA ILE A 221 -4.83 -18.84 -3.58
C ILE A 221 -6.17 -18.86 -4.32
N ASN A 222 -6.53 -17.75 -4.99
CA ASN A 222 -7.72 -17.65 -5.81
C ASN A 222 -7.79 -18.74 -6.89
N GLN A 223 -6.69 -18.96 -7.63
CA GLN A 223 -6.60 -20.00 -8.66
C GLN A 223 -6.73 -21.40 -8.07
N ARG A 224 -6.10 -21.64 -6.91
CA ARG A 224 -6.12 -22.96 -6.26
C ARG A 224 -7.50 -23.36 -5.77
N GLU A 225 -8.23 -22.41 -5.20
CA GLU A 225 -9.52 -22.70 -4.57
C GLU A 225 -10.73 -22.37 -5.43
N ASP A 226 -10.52 -21.78 -6.61
CA ASP A 226 -11.57 -21.28 -7.50
C ASP A 226 -12.45 -20.24 -6.77
N ILE A 227 -11.80 -19.19 -6.27
CA ILE A 227 -12.42 -18.05 -5.58
C ILE A 227 -11.85 -16.72 -6.12
N ILE A 228 -12.50 -15.60 -5.78
CA ILE A 228 -12.19 -14.28 -6.36
C ILE A 228 -12.01 -13.19 -5.30
N MET A 229 -10.99 -13.33 -4.47
CA MET A 229 -10.74 -12.47 -3.31
C MET A 229 -9.54 -11.53 -3.47
N THR A 230 -9.59 -10.39 -2.78
CA THR A 230 -8.51 -9.40 -2.77
C THR A 230 -7.43 -9.76 -1.75
N PRO A 231 -6.20 -9.18 -1.84
CA PRO A 231 -5.19 -9.32 -0.80
C PRO A 231 -5.69 -8.92 0.59
N LYS A 232 -6.63 -7.96 0.65
CA LYS A 232 -7.26 -7.52 1.90
C LYS A 232 -8.03 -8.63 2.62
N PHE A 233 -8.78 -9.43 1.86
CA PHE A 233 -9.51 -10.56 2.42
C PHE A 233 -8.53 -11.55 3.04
N PHE A 234 -7.54 -11.98 2.27
CA PHE A 234 -6.52 -12.93 2.74
C PHE A 234 -5.70 -12.39 3.92
N GLY A 235 -5.31 -11.12 3.89
CA GLY A 235 -4.62 -10.46 5.01
C GLY A 235 -5.47 -10.53 6.28
N THR A 236 -6.77 -10.22 6.18
CA THR A 236 -7.71 -10.27 7.30
C THR A 236 -7.90 -11.68 7.84
N VAL A 237 -8.10 -12.66 6.95
CA VAL A 237 -8.27 -14.06 7.32
C VAL A 237 -7.01 -14.58 8.00
N PHE A 238 -5.84 -14.41 7.40
CA PHE A 238 -4.60 -14.97 7.92
C PHE A 238 -4.08 -14.26 9.17
N ALA A 239 -4.36 -12.96 9.36
CA ALA A 239 -4.02 -12.29 10.60
C ALA A 239 -4.82 -12.84 11.78
N SER A 240 -6.09 -13.19 11.58
CA SER A 240 -6.91 -13.83 12.61
C SER A 240 -6.63 -15.32 12.73
N PHE A 241 -6.27 -15.99 11.64
CA PHE A 241 -6.02 -17.43 11.62
C PHE A 241 -4.66 -17.80 12.22
N PHE A 242 -3.66 -16.94 12.10
CA PHE A 242 -2.33 -17.16 12.68
C PHE A 242 -2.02 -16.22 13.86
N ASP A 243 -3.05 -15.76 14.57
CA ASP A 243 -2.94 -14.79 15.67
C ASP A 243 -2.01 -15.24 16.81
N ASN A 244 -1.97 -16.55 17.08
CA ASN A 244 -1.07 -17.16 18.06
C ASN A 244 0.42 -17.00 17.69
N ASP A 245 0.75 -16.92 16.40
CA ASP A 245 2.14 -16.88 15.90
C ASP A 245 2.54 -15.53 15.32
N TYR A 246 1.58 -14.72 14.85
CA TYR A 246 1.83 -13.47 14.13
C TYR A 246 0.92 -12.33 14.60
N SER A 247 1.46 -11.11 14.49
CA SER A 247 0.79 -9.85 14.75
C SER A 247 0.89 -8.92 13.54
N THR A 248 -0.04 -7.97 13.43
CA THR A 248 -0.04 -6.93 12.39
C THR A 248 -0.03 -5.54 13.02
N PHE A 249 0.61 -4.58 12.35
CA PHE A 249 0.63 -3.16 12.71
C PHE A 249 -0.30 -2.31 11.82
N GLN A 250 -0.88 -2.89 10.77
CA GLN A 250 -1.69 -2.16 9.79
C GLN A 250 -3.17 -2.11 10.21
N ASN A 251 -3.87 -1.02 9.87
CA ASN A 251 -5.30 -0.91 10.09
C ASN A 251 -6.08 -1.51 8.91
N PHE A 252 -6.66 -2.70 9.10
CA PHE A 252 -7.37 -3.44 8.05
C PHE A 252 -8.73 -2.82 7.65
N GLU A 253 -9.18 -1.74 8.27
CA GLU A 253 -10.25 -0.91 7.70
C GLU A 253 -9.82 -0.25 6.38
N LYS A 254 -8.53 0.09 6.26
CA LYS A 254 -7.91 0.63 5.04
C LYS A 254 -7.66 -0.47 4.01
N THR A 255 -7.34 -0.07 2.79
CA THR A 255 -6.93 -0.98 1.72
C THR A 255 -5.45 -0.74 1.45
N TYR A 256 -4.69 -1.82 1.34
CA TYR A 256 -3.27 -1.81 1.05
C TYR A 256 -2.97 -2.80 -0.06
N ASP A 257 -1.85 -2.61 -0.76
CA ASP A 257 -1.38 -3.57 -1.76
C ASP A 257 -0.65 -4.76 -1.13
N HIS A 258 -0.07 -4.54 0.06
CA HIS A 258 0.66 -5.52 0.85
C HIS A 258 0.13 -5.53 2.29
N TYR A 259 -0.15 -6.73 2.80
CA TYR A 259 -0.53 -6.97 4.19
C TYR A 259 0.58 -7.74 4.90
N TYR A 260 1.04 -7.22 6.03
CA TYR A 260 2.22 -7.71 6.75
C TYR A 260 1.83 -8.36 8.08
N LEU A 261 2.22 -9.62 8.25
CA LEU A 261 2.05 -10.39 9.47
C LEU A 261 3.44 -10.74 10.00
N VAL A 262 3.84 -10.14 11.13
CA VAL A 262 5.17 -10.30 11.73
C VAL A 262 5.09 -11.28 12.88
N LYS A 263 6.07 -12.18 13.02
CA LYS A 263 6.08 -13.15 14.12
C LYS A 263 5.98 -12.48 15.49
N ASN A 264 5.18 -13.05 16.38
CA ASN A 264 4.94 -12.54 17.72
C ASN A 264 6.24 -12.41 18.53
N ASP A 265 7.15 -13.37 18.38
CA ASP A 265 8.47 -13.34 19.04
C ASP A 265 9.26 -12.07 18.72
N LEU A 266 9.17 -11.55 17.49
CA LEU A 266 9.83 -10.34 17.03
C LEU A 266 8.99 -9.09 17.31
N PHE A 267 7.68 -9.17 17.12
CA PHE A 267 6.74 -8.07 17.34
C PHE A 267 6.72 -7.59 18.80
N GLU A 268 6.92 -8.51 19.75
CA GLU A 268 7.08 -8.16 21.17
C GLU A 268 8.37 -7.38 21.46
N LYS A 269 9.41 -7.54 20.64
CA LYS A 269 10.75 -6.94 20.83
C LYS A 269 10.94 -5.62 20.09
N PHE A 270 10.00 -5.23 19.23
CA PHE A 270 10.11 -4.04 18.40
C PHE A 270 8.74 -3.37 18.19
N ASP A 271 8.66 -2.05 18.33
CA ASP A 271 7.45 -1.27 18.08
C ASP A 271 7.26 -0.98 16.58
N PHE A 272 6.76 -1.98 15.83
CA PHE A 272 6.46 -1.82 14.41
C PHE A 272 5.40 -0.75 14.14
N SER A 273 4.39 -0.65 15.01
CA SER A 273 3.30 0.33 14.88
C SER A 273 3.84 1.75 15.01
N GLY A 274 4.67 2.02 16.02
CA GLY A 274 5.32 3.32 16.21
C GLY A 274 6.27 3.68 15.06
N ALA A 275 7.11 2.74 14.64
CA ALA A 275 8.04 2.96 13.53
C ALA A 275 7.31 3.25 12.22
N TYR A 276 6.24 2.50 11.95
CA TYR A 276 5.40 2.67 10.77
C TYR A 276 4.70 4.04 10.78
N ALA A 277 4.05 4.41 11.89
CA ALA A 277 3.42 5.71 12.04
C ALA A 277 4.42 6.87 11.87
N LYS A 278 5.60 6.77 12.48
CA LYS A 278 6.65 7.79 12.36
C LYS A 278 7.13 7.97 10.92
N MET A 279 7.30 6.87 10.18
CA MET A 279 7.70 6.96 8.77
C MET A 279 6.58 7.59 7.93
N GLN A 280 5.32 7.23 8.18
CA GLN A 280 4.18 7.87 7.52
C GLN A 280 4.12 9.38 7.80
N ASP A 281 4.40 9.80 9.04
CA ASP A 281 4.45 11.22 9.39
C ASP A 281 5.54 11.95 8.61
N LEU A 282 6.75 11.38 8.50
CA LEU A 282 7.84 11.95 7.72
C LEU A 282 7.48 12.10 6.23
N LEU A 283 6.84 11.09 5.65
CA LEU A 283 6.41 11.11 4.25
C LEU A 283 5.24 12.08 3.98
N SER A 284 4.49 12.44 5.02
CA SER A 284 3.39 13.41 4.91
C SER A 284 3.85 14.87 4.88
N VAL A 285 5.08 15.15 5.33
CA VAL A 285 5.67 16.48 5.31
C VAL A 285 6.14 16.83 3.90
N ARG A 286 6.12 18.11 3.56
CA ARG A 286 6.64 18.63 2.28
C ARG A 286 8.16 18.41 2.21
N ILE A 287 8.62 17.66 1.20
CA ILE A 287 10.04 17.35 0.94
C ILE A 287 10.44 18.01 -0.39
N GLU A 288 11.36 18.96 -0.33
CA GLU A 288 11.86 19.70 -1.51
C GLU A 288 13.06 19.02 -2.18
N GLU A 289 13.84 18.26 -1.41
CA GLU A 289 14.99 17.51 -1.91
C GLU A 289 15.05 16.14 -1.24
N THR A 290 15.53 15.14 -1.98
CA THR A 290 15.72 13.80 -1.43
C THR A 290 16.83 13.82 -0.38
N TYR A 291 16.57 13.30 0.82
CA TYR A 291 17.57 13.27 1.88
C TYR A 291 17.67 11.90 2.56
N PRO A 292 18.86 11.51 3.04
CA PRO A 292 19.06 10.25 3.75
C PRO A 292 18.67 10.36 5.23
N ILE A 293 18.09 9.30 5.77
CA ILE A 293 17.93 9.08 7.22
C ILE A 293 18.60 7.75 7.57
N ASN A 294 19.54 7.77 8.51
CA ASN A 294 20.18 6.55 8.97
C ASN A 294 19.15 5.58 9.57
N ILE A 295 19.17 4.34 9.09
CA ILE A 295 18.19 3.32 9.45
C ILE A 295 18.33 2.91 10.92
N ASP A 296 19.56 2.81 11.44
CA ASP A 296 19.75 2.44 12.85
C ASP A 296 19.25 3.56 13.76
N ASP A 297 19.61 4.82 13.47
CA ASP A 297 19.12 5.97 14.24
C ASP A 297 17.60 6.10 14.20
N PHE A 298 16.98 5.81 13.04
CA PHE A 298 15.53 5.82 12.90
C PHE A 298 14.84 4.71 13.69
N LEU A 299 15.39 3.48 13.70
CA LEU A 299 14.74 2.31 14.29
C LEU A 299 15.04 2.12 15.77
N ASN A 300 16.19 2.58 16.27
CA ASN A 300 16.61 2.42 17.66
C ASN A 300 15.55 2.89 18.68
N PRO A 301 14.84 4.01 18.51
CA PRO A 301 13.79 4.45 19.43
C PRO A 301 12.64 3.44 19.58
N PHE A 302 12.44 2.55 18.62
CA PHE A 302 11.35 1.56 18.60
C PHE A 302 11.78 0.18 19.09
N ALA A 303 13.07 -0.03 19.36
CA ALA A 303 13.57 -1.27 19.92
C ALA A 303 13.17 -1.41 21.39
N LYS A 304 12.50 -2.52 21.74
CA LYS A 304 12.11 -2.86 23.12
C LYS A 304 13.13 -3.79 23.80
N THR A 305 14.26 -4.04 23.13
CA THR A 305 15.33 -4.93 23.58
C THR A 305 16.69 -4.36 23.18
N LYS A 306 17.74 -4.76 23.90
CA LYS A 306 19.14 -4.44 23.56
C LYS A 306 19.86 -5.57 22.82
N ASP A 307 19.20 -6.71 22.63
CA ASP A 307 19.80 -7.86 21.95
C ASP A 307 19.86 -7.63 20.44
N GLU A 308 21.10 -7.56 19.93
CA GLU A 308 21.43 -7.28 18.53
C GLU A 308 20.77 -8.25 17.54
N LYS A 309 20.54 -9.51 17.93
CA LYS A 309 19.87 -10.50 17.07
C LYS A 309 18.48 -10.02 16.69
N TRP A 310 17.70 -9.54 17.66
CA TRP A 310 16.33 -9.08 17.44
C TRP A 310 16.30 -7.74 16.71
N ILE A 311 17.21 -6.83 17.03
CA ILE A 311 17.34 -5.54 16.34
C ILE A 311 17.64 -5.78 14.85
N LYS A 312 18.57 -6.70 14.53
CA LYS A 312 18.90 -7.04 13.15
C LYS A 312 17.72 -7.64 12.38
N ARG A 313 16.95 -8.53 13.01
CA ARG A 313 15.71 -9.10 12.46
C ARG A 313 14.67 -8.01 12.19
N ALA A 314 14.38 -7.16 13.17
CA ALA A 314 13.45 -6.05 13.05
C ALA A 314 13.87 -5.07 11.94
N LYS A 315 15.16 -4.73 11.86
CA LYS A 315 15.73 -3.89 10.80
C LYS A 315 15.56 -4.49 9.41
N ALA A 316 15.65 -5.81 9.26
CA ALA A 316 15.41 -6.47 7.98
C ALA A 316 13.93 -6.39 7.59
N VAL A 317 13.02 -6.71 8.53
CA VAL A 317 11.57 -6.63 8.33
C VAL A 317 11.13 -5.21 7.99
N PHE A 318 11.52 -4.21 8.78
CA PHE A 318 11.09 -2.83 8.57
C PHE A 318 11.67 -2.22 7.29
N ARG A 319 12.90 -2.59 6.89
CA ARG A 319 13.44 -2.19 5.57
C ARG A 319 12.55 -2.66 4.42
N GLN A 320 12.04 -3.88 4.50
CA GLN A 320 11.14 -4.41 3.50
C GLN A 320 9.80 -3.67 3.48
N VAL A 321 9.21 -3.41 4.66
CA VAL A 321 7.98 -2.60 4.78
C VAL A 321 8.19 -1.19 4.22
N ALA A 322 9.29 -0.53 4.56
CA ALA A 322 9.60 0.81 4.08
C ALA A 322 9.72 0.85 2.55
N ASN A 323 10.40 -0.13 1.95
CA ASN A 323 10.64 -0.16 0.52
C ASN A 323 9.42 -0.60 -0.30
N GLU A 324 8.74 -1.68 0.08
CA GLU A 324 7.67 -2.28 -0.72
C GLU A 324 6.30 -1.63 -0.49
N HIS A 325 6.06 -1.03 0.68
CA HIS A 325 4.75 -0.48 1.04
C HIS A 325 4.73 1.03 1.24
N LEU A 326 5.82 1.60 1.74
CA LEU A 326 5.95 3.06 1.89
C LEU A 326 6.72 3.72 0.74
N GLU A 327 7.17 2.93 -0.24
CA GLU A 327 7.93 3.38 -1.42
C GLU A 327 9.20 4.18 -1.06
N VAL A 328 9.77 3.91 0.12
CA VAL A 328 10.99 4.56 0.60
C VAL A 328 12.20 3.91 -0.07
N GLY A 329 13.05 4.73 -0.68
CA GLY A 329 14.30 4.26 -1.28
C GLY A 329 15.27 3.76 -0.21
N ILE A 330 16.15 2.83 -0.60
CA ILE A 330 17.22 2.34 0.27
C ILE A 330 18.55 2.64 -0.42
N SER A 331 19.47 3.27 0.31
CA SER A 331 20.85 3.51 -0.15
C SER A 331 21.57 2.22 -0.56
N ASN A 332 22.56 2.34 -1.45
CA ASN A 332 23.31 1.19 -1.98
C ASN A 332 24.03 0.37 -0.90
N ASP A 333 24.51 1.03 0.16
CA ASP A 333 25.16 0.38 1.31
C ASP A 333 24.15 -0.13 2.36
N LYS A 334 22.85 0.09 2.12
CA LYS A 334 21.71 -0.33 2.94
C LYS A 334 21.72 0.24 4.35
N LYS A 335 22.34 1.41 4.55
CA LYS A 335 22.40 2.09 5.86
C LYS A 335 21.36 3.17 6.04
N ASP A 336 20.90 3.77 4.94
CA ASP A 336 19.99 4.92 4.97
C ASP A 336 18.68 4.65 4.21
N PHE A 337 17.58 5.15 4.78
CA PHE A 337 16.32 5.40 4.08
C PHE A 337 16.47 6.69 3.25
N LEU A 338 16.06 6.64 1.98
CA LEU A 338 16.07 7.77 1.06
C LEU A 338 14.65 8.29 0.92
N LEU A 339 14.35 9.38 1.61
CA LEU A 339 13.03 10.02 1.54
C LEU A 339 13.00 10.90 0.31
N ALA A 340 12.31 10.44 -0.73
CA ALA A 340 12.27 11.12 -2.02
C ALA A 340 11.50 12.44 -1.94
N ARG A 341 11.91 13.40 -2.78
CA ARG A 341 11.15 14.63 -3.04
C ARG A 341 9.69 14.30 -3.36
N ASN A 342 8.75 14.89 -2.63
CA ASN A 342 7.30 14.77 -2.88
C ASN A 342 6.66 16.07 -3.39
N THR A 343 7.49 17.08 -3.69
CA THR A 343 7.07 18.35 -4.29
C THR A 343 7.44 18.41 -5.76
N LEU A 344 6.67 19.22 -6.50
CA LEU A 344 7.01 19.55 -7.88
C LEU A 344 8.26 20.44 -7.91
N ILE A 345 9.17 20.16 -8.85
CA ILE A 345 10.30 21.05 -9.16
C ILE A 345 9.73 22.39 -9.63
N LYS A 346 10.12 23.49 -8.97
CA LYS A 346 9.64 24.83 -9.32
C LYS A 346 10.31 25.28 -10.63
N LEU A 347 9.63 26.18 -11.34
CA LEU A 347 10.20 26.83 -12.52
C LEU A 347 11.52 27.55 -12.20
N SER A 348 11.61 28.17 -11.01
CA SER A 348 12.82 28.83 -10.52
C SER A 348 13.99 27.86 -10.40
N GLU A 349 13.77 26.68 -9.83
CA GLU A 349 14.80 25.64 -9.67
C GLU A 349 15.30 25.17 -11.04
N HIS A 350 14.39 24.92 -11.99
CA HIS A 350 14.79 24.57 -13.35
C HIS A 350 15.64 25.65 -14.02
N ILE A 351 15.34 26.94 -13.82
CA ILE A 351 16.14 28.04 -14.37
C ILE A 351 17.55 28.04 -13.77
N LEU A 352 17.67 27.86 -12.45
CA LEU A 352 18.95 27.82 -11.76
C LEU A 352 19.78 26.61 -12.20
N ASP A 353 19.16 25.43 -12.31
CA ASP A 353 19.81 24.20 -12.79
C ASP A 353 20.34 24.38 -14.22
N ILE A 354 19.55 24.99 -15.12
CA ILE A 354 19.97 25.26 -16.51
C ILE A 354 21.21 26.14 -16.55
N LEU A 355 21.20 27.25 -15.81
CA LEU A 355 22.34 28.18 -15.78
C LEU A 355 23.57 27.53 -15.14
N THR A 356 23.37 26.72 -14.10
CA THR A 356 24.44 25.98 -13.41
C THR A 356 25.08 24.94 -14.34
N ASP A 357 24.27 24.11 -14.99
CA ASP A 357 24.74 23.03 -15.88
C ASP A 357 25.46 23.56 -17.12
N VAL A 358 24.96 24.64 -17.71
CA VAL A 358 25.55 25.24 -18.91
C VAL A 358 26.80 26.05 -18.57
N GLY A 359 26.88 26.61 -17.35
CA GLY A 359 28.08 27.28 -16.84
C GLY A 359 28.47 28.57 -17.55
N ARG A 360 27.57 29.18 -18.34
CA ARG A 360 27.76 30.45 -19.03
C ARG A 360 26.47 31.27 -19.06
N PRO A 361 26.54 32.60 -19.27
CA PRO A 361 25.34 33.39 -19.48
C PRO A 361 24.51 32.90 -20.67
N MET A 362 23.19 32.89 -20.51
CA MET A 362 22.25 32.41 -21.51
C MET A 362 21.20 33.47 -21.83
N GLN A 363 20.83 33.58 -23.11
CA GLN A 363 19.71 34.41 -23.54
C GLN A 363 18.38 33.80 -23.13
N LEU A 364 17.36 34.64 -22.94
CA LEU A 364 16.00 34.23 -22.59
C LEU A 364 15.45 33.12 -23.49
N THR A 365 15.73 33.18 -24.79
CA THR A 365 15.32 32.15 -25.77
C THR A 365 16.06 30.84 -25.56
N GLU A 366 17.36 30.87 -25.27
CA GLU A 366 18.15 29.67 -24.97
C GLU A 366 17.65 29.00 -23.68
N ILE A 367 17.34 29.79 -22.65
CA ILE A 367 16.76 29.28 -21.40
C ILE A 367 15.38 28.67 -21.65
N HIS A 368 14.55 29.29 -22.49
CA HIS A 368 13.22 28.77 -22.85
C HIS A 368 13.29 27.43 -23.59
N GLU A 369 14.20 27.30 -24.55
CA GLU A 369 14.44 26.07 -25.31
C GLU A 369 14.96 24.95 -24.40
N GLU A 370 15.96 25.24 -23.57
CA GLU A 370 16.54 24.25 -22.65
C GLU A 370 15.53 23.83 -21.57
N LEU A 371 14.68 24.75 -21.11
CA LEU A 371 13.58 24.44 -20.22
C LEU A 371 12.55 23.50 -20.88
N ALA A 372 12.26 23.69 -22.16
CA ALA A 372 11.38 22.80 -22.93
C ALA A 372 11.97 21.41 -23.13
N ASN A 373 13.29 21.28 -23.17
CA ASN A 373 13.96 19.98 -23.21
C ASN A 373 13.90 19.23 -21.87
N ARG A 374 13.78 19.95 -20.75
CA ARG A 374 13.87 19.39 -19.40
C ARG A 374 12.52 19.16 -18.71
N THR A 375 11.47 19.87 -19.12
CA THR A 375 10.17 19.80 -18.45
C THR A 375 9.01 20.21 -19.37
N ASP A 376 7.85 19.55 -19.21
CA ASP A 376 6.62 19.91 -19.92
C ASP A 376 5.98 21.22 -19.41
N ARG A 377 6.53 21.82 -18.34
CA ARG A 377 5.96 22.98 -17.65
C ARG A 377 6.61 24.30 -18.07
N VAL A 378 6.72 24.51 -19.37
CA VAL A 378 7.28 25.74 -19.93
C VAL A 378 6.21 26.83 -20.04
N PRO A 379 6.50 28.08 -19.63
CA PRO A 379 5.64 29.22 -19.93
C PRO A 379 5.43 29.37 -21.44
N ARG A 380 4.16 29.34 -21.89
CA ARG A 380 3.82 29.57 -23.31
C ARG A 380 4.23 30.96 -23.80
N ASN A 381 4.22 31.93 -22.89
CA ASN A 381 4.67 33.29 -23.17
C ASN A 381 6.09 33.48 -22.63
N ILE A 382 7.03 33.79 -23.52
CA ILE A 382 8.43 34.02 -23.17
C ILE A 382 8.61 35.23 -22.23
N GLU A 383 7.69 36.21 -22.27
CA GLU A 383 7.72 37.35 -21.34
C GLU A 383 7.33 36.98 -19.91
N SER A 384 6.50 35.95 -19.75
CA SER A 384 6.22 35.40 -18.43
C SER A 384 7.47 34.74 -17.85
N LEU A 385 8.27 34.05 -18.69
CA LEU A 385 9.56 33.51 -18.27
C LEU A 385 10.53 34.62 -17.85
N ARG A 386 10.62 35.73 -18.61
CA ARG A 386 11.42 36.90 -18.23
C ARG A 386 11.05 37.43 -16.86
N SER A 387 9.75 37.62 -16.60
CA SER A 387 9.27 38.10 -15.30
C SER A 387 9.64 37.13 -14.17
N SER A 388 9.56 35.82 -14.39
CA SER A 388 9.96 34.80 -13.41
C SER A 388 11.46 34.82 -13.13
N ILE A 389 12.31 34.94 -14.16
CA ILE A 389 13.77 35.01 -13.99
C ILE A 389 14.16 36.26 -13.19
N LEU A 390 13.58 37.41 -13.52
CA LEU A 390 13.87 38.68 -12.84
C LEU A 390 13.40 38.74 -11.38
N SER A 391 12.56 37.78 -10.95
CA SER A 391 12.14 37.65 -9.55
C SER A 391 13.07 36.78 -8.71
N LEU A 392 14.10 36.18 -9.31
CA LEU A 392 15.11 35.37 -8.61
C LEU A 392 16.26 36.26 -8.17
N ASP A 393 16.53 36.31 -6.86
CA ASP A 393 17.65 37.05 -6.32
C ASP A 393 19.00 36.42 -6.73
N GLU A 394 18.98 35.13 -7.06
CA GLU A 394 20.14 34.34 -7.48
C GLU A 394 20.51 34.56 -8.96
N VAL A 395 19.72 35.31 -9.73
CA VAL A 395 19.95 35.54 -11.17
C VAL A 395 20.09 37.03 -11.46
N ALA A 396 21.14 37.40 -12.18
CA ALA A 396 21.39 38.77 -12.62
C ALA A 396 21.21 38.92 -14.14
N ALA A 397 20.55 40.01 -14.55
CA ALA A 397 20.42 40.37 -15.96
C ALA A 397 21.66 41.12 -16.48
N ILE A 398 22.15 40.76 -17.66
CA ILE A 398 23.28 41.42 -18.32
C ILE A 398 22.77 42.57 -19.18
N GLY A 399 22.84 43.78 -18.62
CA GLY A 399 22.39 45.00 -19.27
C GLY A 399 20.93 44.94 -19.73
N LYS A 400 20.68 45.16 -21.03
CA LYS A 400 19.34 45.11 -21.65
C LYS A 400 19.25 44.08 -22.77
N THR A 401 20.06 43.02 -22.69
CA THR A 401 20.21 42.03 -23.77
C THR A 401 19.26 40.83 -23.63
N SER A 402 18.44 40.78 -22.58
CA SER A 402 17.72 39.55 -22.19
C SER A 402 18.63 38.34 -21.97
N THR A 403 19.88 38.58 -21.58
CA THR A 403 20.85 37.55 -21.18
C THR A 403 20.94 37.52 -19.66
N TYR A 404 20.98 36.33 -19.09
CA TYR A 404 20.97 36.11 -17.64
C TYR A 404 22.17 35.26 -17.21
N ALA A 405 22.64 35.50 -15.99
CA ALA A 405 23.77 34.82 -15.36
C ALA A 405 23.47 34.60 -13.88
N LEU A 406 24.10 33.60 -13.26
CA LEU A 406 24.03 33.45 -11.80
C LEU A 406 24.71 34.63 -11.11
N ALA A 407 24.09 35.16 -10.05
CA ALA A 407 24.55 36.36 -9.35
C ALA A 407 25.93 36.17 -8.71
N GLU A 408 26.13 35.07 -7.97
CA GLU A 408 27.05 34.01 -8.37
C GLU A 408 28.43 34.37 -8.95
N TRP A 409 28.39 34.66 -10.25
CA TRP A 409 29.53 34.59 -11.15
C TRP A 409 30.31 35.90 -11.17
N ASP A 410 31.39 35.94 -10.39
CA ASP A 410 32.32 37.09 -10.30
C ASP A 410 32.93 37.51 -11.66
N ASN A 411 33.01 36.58 -12.62
CA ASN A 411 33.57 36.81 -13.95
C ASN A 411 32.58 37.47 -14.93
N VAL A 412 31.33 37.73 -14.53
CA VAL A 412 30.29 38.27 -15.43
C VAL A 412 29.91 39.70 -15.06
N LYS A 413 30.26 40.66 -15.91
CA LYS A 413 29.90 42.08 -15.71
C LYS A 413 28.47 42.36 -16.17
N THR A 414 27.55 42.51 -15.21
CA THR A 414 26.10 42.72 -15.43
C THR A 414 25.72 44.16 -15.79
N ALA A 415 26.59 45.13 -15.50
CA ALA A 415 26.37 46.56 -15.74
C ALA A 415 26.01 46.91 -17.20
N THR A 416 25.14 47.86 -17.45
CA THR A 416 24.78 48.35 -18.80
C THR A 416 25.96 49.02 -19.52
N ILE A 417 25.88 49.19 -20.84
CA ILE A 417 26.91 49.92 -21.60
C ILE A 417 27.08 51.34 -21.04
N LYS A 418 25.98 52.01 -20.68
CA LYS A 418 26.02 53.36 -20.10
C LYS A 418 26.76 53.40 -18.76
N GLU A 419 26.50 52.45 -17.88
CA GLU A 419 27.18 52.36 -16.58
C GLU A 419 28.67 52.03 -16.75
N MET A 420 29.02 51.11 -17.65
CA MET A 420 30.43 50.82 -17.96
C MET A 420 31.16 52.03 -18.52
N VAL A 421 30.52 52.79 -19.42
CA VAL A 421 31.10 54.03 -19.95
C VAL A 421 31.20 55.09 -18.86
N ARG A 422 30.21 55.22 -17.98
CA ARG A 422 30.25 56.13 -16.84
C ARG A 422 31.42 55.78 -15.92
N GLU A 423 31.56 54.52 -15.51
CA GLU A 423 32.67 54.05 -14.66
C GLU A 423 34.04 54.34 -15.31
N PHE A 424 34.16 54.12 -16.62
CA PHE A 424 35.37 54.43 -17.37
C PHE A 424 35.67 55.93 -17.36
N LEU A 425 34.68 56.77 -17.65
CA LEU A 425 34.84 58.22 -17.68
C LEU A 425 34.99 58.83 -16.28
N GLU A 426 34.48 58.20 -15.22
CA GLU A 426 34.72 58.61 -13.83
C GLU A 426 36.20 58.48 -13.47
N LYS A 427 36.88 57.44 -13.98
CA LYS A 427 38.32 57.19 -13.78
C LYS A 427 39.24 58.09 -14.62
N ASN A 428 38.70 58.86 -15.57
CA ASN A 428 39.47 59.72 -16.47
C ASN A 428 39.09 61.20 -16.27
N ASN A 429 40.08 62.10 -16.21
CA ASN A 429 39.81 63.53 -16.02
C ASN A 429 39.39 64.25 -17.31
N ASP A 430 39.90 63.80 -18.46
CA ASP A 430 39.64 64.40 -19.77
C ASP A 430 38.59 63.63 -20.59
N PRO A 431 37.91 64.26 -21.56
CA PRO A 431 37.02 63.56 -22.47
C PRO A 431 37.79 62.48 -23.25
N LYS A 432 37.17 61.32 -23.45
CA LYS A 432 37.79 60.21 -24.20
C LYS A 432 37.14 60.04 -25.56
N HIS A 433 37.95 59.67 -26.56
CA HIS A 433 37.42 59.41 -27.89
C HIS A 433 36.55 58.15 -27.84
N ILE A 434 35.50 58.10 -28.67
CA ILE A 434 34.59 56.95 -28.72
C ILE A 434 35.32 55.62 -28.92
N ASN A 435 36.44 55.60 -29.66
CA ASN A 435 37.23 54.40 -29.87
C ASN A 435 37.85 53.89 -28.54
N ASP A 436 38.48 54.76 -27.75
CA ASP A 436 39.07 54.39 -26.44
C ASP A 436 38.00 53.87 -25.47
N ILE A 437 36.82 54.49 -25.49
CA ILE A 437 35.66 54.05 -24.71
C ILE A 437 35.20 52.66 -25.20
N THR A 438 35.17 52.45 -26.51
CA THR A 438 34.77 51.18 -27.11
C THR A 438 35.75 50.06 -26.75
N GLU A 439 37.06 50.32 -26.76
CA GLU A 439 38.09 49.36 -26.36
C GLU A 439 37.93 48.90 -24.90
N TYR A 440 37.52 49.80 -24.01
CA TYR A 440 37.19 49.41 -22.63
C TYR A 440 35.92 48.56 -22.56
N VAL A 441 34.86 48.94 -23.28
CA VAL A 441 33.56 48.24 -23.25
C VAL A 441 33.65 46.84 -23.88
N ILE A 442 34.40 46.67 -24.96
CA ILE A 442 34.57 45.38 -25.66
C ILE A 442 35.16 44.29 -24.76
N LYS A 443 35.96 44.66 -23.74
CA LYS A 443 36.47 43.71 -22.74
C LYS A 443 35.37 42.97 -21.97
N PHE A 444 34.17 43.55 -21.90
CA PHE A 444 33.04 43.03 -21.13
C PHE A 444 31.80 42.77 -21.99
N ARG A 445 31.71 43.36 -23.19
CA ARG A 445 30.53 43.26 -24.04
C ARG A 445 30.86 43.44 -25.52
N ASP A 446 30.45 42.49 -26.33
CA ASP A 446 30.54 42.63 -27.78
C ASP A 446 29.67 43.79 -28.28
N THR A 447 30.31 44.77 -28.92
CA THR A 447 29.67 46.01 -29.39
C THR A 447 30.56 46.75 -30.38
N THR A 448 30.03 47.81 -30.98
CA THR A 448 30.76 48.70 -31.90
C THR A 448 30.71 50.14 -31.43
N SER A 449 31.67 50.95 -31.86
CA SER A 449 31.71 52.39 -31.53
C SER A 449 30.42 53.13 -31.94
N LYS A 450 29.80 52.73 -33.05
CA LYS A 450 28.51 53.25 -33.50
C LYS A 450 27.39 52.91 -32.50
N ASN A 451 27.34 51.67 -32.02
CA ASN A 451 26.33 51.22 -31.07
C ASN A 451 26.52 51.85 -29.69
N VAL A 452 27.77 51.97 -29.21
CA VAL A 452 28.09 52.67 -27.95
C VAL A 452 27.63 54.13 -28.05
N LEU A 453 28.05 54.86 -29.09
CA LEU A 453 27.67 56.26 -29.28
C LEU A 453 26.14 56.44 -29.37
N SER A 454 25.46 55.57 -30.12
CA SER A 454 24.00 55.61 -30.24
C SER A 454 23.32 55.37 -28.89
N ASN A 455 23.80 54.41 -28.08
CA ASN A 455 23.25 54.14 -26.75
C ASN A 455 23.44 55.33 -25.80
N LEU A 456 24.60 55.98 -25.84
CA LEU A 456 24.88 57.16 -25.01
C LEU A 456 24.02 58.35 -25.42
N LYS A 457 23.79 58.59 -26.72
CA LYS A 457 22.91 59.66 -27.21
C LYS A 457 21.43 59.44 -26.87
N LEU A 458 21.01 58.18 -26.69
CA LEU A 458 19.66 57.84 -26.23
C LEU A 458 19.50 58.00 -24.70
N ASP A 459 20.53 58.51 -24.01
CA ASP A 459 20.43 58.83 -22.60
C ASP A 459 19.64 60.10 -22.35
N ARG A 460 18.55 59.98 -21.58
CA ARG A 460 17.67 61.09 -21.20
C ARG A 460 18.03 61.72 -19.86
N THR A 461 19.07 61.19 -19.20
CA THR A 461 19.51 61.62 -17.88
C THR A 461 20.65 62.64 -17.93
N ASP A 462 20.93 63.22 -19.11
CA ASP A 462 21.99 64.21 -19.35
C ASP A 462 23.32 63.85 -18.67
N THR A 463 23.65 62.55 -18.62
CA THR A 463 24.86 62.07 -17.92
C THR A 463 26.12 62.37 -18.73
N PHE A 464 26.03 62.33 -20.06
CA PHE A 464 27.18 62.37 -20.97
C PHE A 464 27.29 63.70 -21.70
N ALA A 465 28.48 64.31 -21.69
CA ALA A 465 28.82 65.50 -22.45
C ALA A 465 29.46 65.09 -23.78
N PHE A 466 28.94 65.60 -24.91
CA PHE A 466 29.45 65.28 -26.25
C PHE A 466 30.23 66.46 -26.81
N PHE A 467 31.46 66.19 -27.25
CA PHE A 467 32.39 67.18 -27.81
C PHE A 467 32.64 66.91 -29.30
N GLN A 468 33.34 67.85 -29.96
CA GLN A 468 33.75 67.68 -31.35
C GLN A 468 34.58 66.39 -31.55
N LYS A 469 34.59 65.89 -32.79
CA LYS A 469 35.38 64.71 -33.21
C LYS A 469 35.11 63.45 -32.36
N ASN A 470 33.86 63.25 -31.91
CA ASN A 470 33.41 62.06 -31.16
C ASN A 470 34.10 61.84 -29.79
N TYR A 471 34.49 62.92 -29.12
CA TYR A 471 34.93 62.85 -27.72
C TYR A 471 33.73 62.93 -26.76
N ILE A 472 33.78 62.15 -25.68
CA ILE A 472 32.70 62.02 -24.71
C ILE A 472 33.26 62.17 -23.29
N GLY A 473 32.57 62.98 -22.48
CA GLY A 473 32.82 63.17 -21.06
C GLY A 473 31.55 63.00 -20.22
N LEU A 474 31.62 63.36 -18.94
CA LEU A 474 30.50 63.40 -18.00
C LEU A 474 30.13 64.85 -17.71
N VAL A 475 28.84 65.16 -17.70
CA VAL A 475 28.34 66.54 -17.50
C VAL A 475 28.74 67.11 -16.13
N ASN A 476 28.95 66.24 -15.13
CA ASN A 476 29.36 66.64 -13.78
C ASN A 476 30.87 66.94 -13.63
N LYS A 477 31.66 66.88 -14.70
CA LYS A 477 33.10 67.19 -14.70
C LYS A 477 33.38 68.51 -15.43
N ASN A 478 34.37 69.25 -14.92
CA ASN A 478 34.88 70.45 -15.56
C ASN A 478 35.96 70.09 -16.58
N TYR A 479 35.81 70.58 -17.81
CA TYR A 479 36.75 70.34 -18.90
C TYR A 479 37.40 71.64 -19.36
N ASP A 480 38.63 71.54 -19.87
CA ASP A 480 39.36 72.69 -20.39
C ASP A 480 38.65 73.34 -21.58
N LYS A 481 38.83 74.65 -21.73
CA LYS A 481 38.15 75.48 -22.75
C LYS A 481 38.40 75.01 -24.19
N GLU A 482 39.46 74.24 -24.43
CA GLU A 482 39.78 73.65 -25.73
C GLU A 482 38.71 72.65 -26.21
N TRP A 483 38.02 71.99 -25.28
CA TRP A 483 36.96 71.00 -25.59
C TRP A 483 35.58 71.65 -25.80
N ILE A 484 35.36 72.85 -25.27
CA ILE A 484 34.04 73.54 -25.24
C ILE A 484 33.81 74.41 -26.50
N ARG A 485 34.82 74.62 -27.34
CA ARG A 485 34.68 75.44 -28.57
C ARG A 485 33.90 74.69 -29.65
N LYS A 486 32.80 75.31 -30.08
CA LYS A 486 31.81 74.83 -31.05
C LYS A 486 32.40 74.43 -32.40
#